data_AF-A0AB35HL79-F1
#
_entry.id   AF-A0AB35HL79-F1
#
_cell.length_a   1.000
_cell.length_b   1.000
_cell.length_c   1.000
_cell.angle_alpha   90.00
_cell.angle_beta   90.00
_cell.angle_gamma   90.00
#
_symmetry.space_group_name_H-M   'P 1'
#
loop_
_entity.id
_entity.type
_entity.pdbx_description
1 polymer ?
#
loop_
_entity_poly.entity_id
_entity_poly.type
_entity_poly.pdbx_seq_one_letter_code
_entity_poly.pdbx_strand_id
1 'polypeptide(L)'
;MTFSIPGLFKTQTLETDSKKLDDCYDITPQGLAVTENHIFISAYCYSHEHHSVIFMLDKKENDPPKTMVLKDRTHAGGLVYDKNRQCLWVCSAAKNHGRVSAILKDDILNYQYMPNSEIIPYYHSVNFPTIPQASFITIKENSFFAGTFDKTKNGVVIKMTFEKEEDFTNNDNLDETIDIPKRAQSMAFYKEYCLISQSFGPVSSKIYIFSNEQLSSGKLNSKTALKIIKTPPYLEQIAVYDAHLYAIFESGARNYRKKTANFLMEIIAFHLPTLLDIVE
;
A
#
# COMPACT_ATOMS: atom_id res chain seq x y z
N MET A 1 13.18 -14.83 -2.79
CA MET A 1 13.95 -13.64 -2.33
C MET A 1 13.15 -12.98 -1.22
N THR A 2 13.79 -12.62 -0.12
CA THR A 2 13.15 -11.93 1.02
C THR A 2 13.85 -10.59 1.23
N PHE A 3 13.09 -9.58 1.65
CA PHE A 3 13.60 -8.22 1.87
C PHE A 3 13.24 -7.79 3.28
N SER A 4 14.23 -7.41 4.10
CA SER A 4 13.97 -6.94 5.46
C SER A 4 13.14 -5.66 5.44
N ILE A 5 12.14 -5.57 6.33
CA ILE A 5 11.34 -4.36 6.49
C ILE A 5 12.16 -3.36 7.32
N PRO A 6 12.49 -2.19 6.76
CA PRO A 6 13.25 -1.16 7.47
C PRO A 6 12.41 -0.47 8.53
N GLY A 7 13.08 0.20 9.46
CA GLY A 7 12.43 1.06 10.45
C GLY A 7 11.74 0.36 11.63
N LEU A 8 11.65 -0.98 11.64
CA LEU A 8 10.99 -1.76 12.71
C LEU A 8 11.55 -1.58 14.12
N PHE A 9 12.74 -1.01 14.25
CA PHE A 9 13.40 -0.75 15.54
C PHE A 9 13.68 0.72 15.76
N LYS A 10 14.08 1.44 14.71
CA LYS A 10 14.40 2.86 14.77
C LYS A 10 14.36 3.44 13.36
N THR A 11 13.81 4.64 13.23
CA THR A 11 13.87 5.46 12.02
C THR A 11 14.03 6.91 12.42
N GLN A 12 14.92 7.65 11.77
CA GLN A 12 14.93 9.09 11.93
C GLN A 12 13.80 9.69 11.08
N THR A 13 13.03 10.61 11.63
CA THR A 13 11.99 11.37 10.92
C THR A 13 11.72 12.68 11.67
N LEU A 14 10.83 13.52 11.17
CA LEU A 14 10.48 14.78 11.82
C LEU A 14 9.46 14.54 12.93
N GLU A 15 9.75 15.05 14.13
CA GLU A 15 8.73 15.21 15.18
C GLU A 15 7.73 16.30 14.75
N THR A 16 6.45 16.06 15.03
CA THR A 16 5.33 16.79 14.42
C THR A 16 5.29 18.27 14.81
N ASP A 17 5.49 18.57 16.09
CA ASP A 17 5.32 19.93 16.61
C ASP A 17 6.56 20.78 16.39
N SER A 18 7.72 20.24 16.74
CA SER A 18 9.01 20.91 16.63
C SER A 18 9.55 20.94 15.20
N LYS A 19 9.09 20.01 14.33
CA LYS A 19 9.62 19.78 12.97
C LYS A 19 11.13 19.53 12.95
N LYS A 20 11.67 19.04 14.07
CA LYS A 20 13.08 18.67 14.19
C LYS A 20 13.23 17.19 13.95
N LEU A 21 14.42 16.82 13.48
CA LEU A 21 14.82 15.44 13.38
C LEU A 21 14.80 14.77 14.76
N ASP A 22 14.19 13.60 14.82
CA ASP A 22 14.11 12.78 16.03
C ASP A 22 14.13 11.29 15.69
N ASP A 23 14.52 10.47 16.66
CA ASP A 23 14.52 9.01 16.55
C ASP A 23 13.13 8.46 16.90
N CYS A 24 12.42 7.92 15.90
CA CYS A 24 11.16 7.23 16.09
C CYS A 24 11.36 5.72 16.25
N TYR A 25 10.80 5.15 17.33
CA TYR A 25 10.86 3.71 17.66
C TYR A 25 9.54 2.98 17.40
N ASP A 26 8.52 3.69 16.91
CA ASP A 26 7.14 3.22 16.76
C ASP A 26 6.67 3.19 15.30
N ILE A 27 7.63 3.22 14.36
CA ILE A 27 7.36 3.07 12.93
C ILE A 27 6.72 1.72 12.64
N THR A 28 5.58 1.77 11.96
CA THR A 28 4.76 0.63 11.59
C THR A 28 4.57 0.61 10.06
N PRO A 29 5.01 -0.45 9.36
CA PRO A 29 4.87 -0.56 7.91
C PRO A 29 3.39 -0.73 7.53
N GLN A 30 3.03 -0.23 6.35
CA GLN A 30 1.65 -0.18 5.89
C GLN A 30 1.54 -0.53 4.40
N GLY A 31 1.92 0.40 3.53
CA GLY A 31 1.82 0.24 2.09
C GLY A 31 3.06 -0.38 1.45
N LEU A 32 2.88 -0.93 0.26
CA LEU A 32 3.90 -1.63 -0.51
C LEU A 32 3.74 -1.35 -2.00
N ALA A 33 4.79 -0.86 -2.65
CA ALA A 33 4.88 -0.85 -4.11
C ALA A 33 6.17 -1.51 -4.58
N VAL A 34 6.12 -2.17 -5.73
CA VAL A 34 7.23 -2.98 -6.25
C VAL A 34 7.46 -2.63 -7.72
N THR A 35 8.72 -2.40 -8.06
CA THR A 35 9.19 -2.14 -9.44
C THR A 35 10.27 -3.15 -9.82
N GLU A 36 10.87 -3.03 -10.99
CA GLU A 36 11.97 -3.91 -11.41
C GLU A 36 13.15 -3.83 -10.44
N ASN A 37 13.54 -2.61 -10.09
CA ASN A 37 14.78 -2.35 -9.35
C ASN A 37 14.54 -2.02 -7.87
N HIS A 38 13.34 -1.58 -7.50
CA HIS A 38 13.08 -1.05 -6.16
C HIS A 38 11.83 -1.60 -5.50
N ILE A 39 11.83 -1.58 -4.17
CA ILE A 39 10.68 -1.79 -3.29
C ILE A 39 10.44 -0.53 -2.48
N PHE A 40 9.19 -0.08 -2.43
CA PHE A 40 8.75 1.06 -1.64
C PHE A 40 7.85 0.61 -0.51
N ILE A 41 8.08 1.13 0.70
CA ILE A 41 7.31 0.80 1.90
C ILE A 41 6.90 2.08 2.59
N SER A 42 5.60 2.36 2.69
CA SER A 42 5.13 3.44 3.54
C SER A 42 4.98 2.95 4.96
N ALA A 43 5.27 3.83 5.91
CA ALA A 43 5.17 3.52 7.31
C ALA A 43 4.80 4.77 8.11
N TYR A 44 3.97 4.59 9.14
CA TYR A 44 3.56 5.68 10.03
C TYR A 44 4.11 5.48 11.44
N CYS A 45 4.25 6.58 12.18
CA CYS A 45 4.54 6.54 13.59
C CYS A 45 3.26 6.16 14.37
N TYR A 46 3.24 5.00 15.02
CA TYR A 46 2.08 4.51 15.76
C TYR A 46 1.65 5.43 16.90
N SER A 47 2.59 6.10 17.58
CA SER A 47 2.28 7.09 18.62
C SER A 47 1.74 8.41 18.05
N HIS A 48 1.82 8.60 16.72
CA HIS A 48 1.48 9.83 16.02
C HIS A 48 2.27 11.06 16.52
N GLU A 49 3.49 10.87 16.99
CA GLU A 49 4.41 11.95 17.38
C GLU A 49 5.30 12.40 16.23
N HIS A 50 5.49 11.54 15.21
CA HIS A 50 6.36 11.84 14.06
C HIS A 50 5.63 11.77 12.73
N HIS A 51 6.21 12.45 11.75
CA HIS A 51 5.83 12.34 10.34
C HIS A 51 6.01 10.90 9.84
N SER A 52 5.06 10.48 9.01
CA SER A 52 5.15 9.20 8.30
C SER A 52 6.28 9.26 7.26
N VAL A 53 6.73 8.09 6.82
CA VAL A 53 7.86 7.97 5.89
C VAL A 53 7.54 6.99 4.76
N ILE A 54 8.31 7.08 3.68
CA ILE A 54 8.43 6.03 2.68
C ILE A 54 9.89 5.59 2.63
N PHE A 55 10.12 4.30 2.78
CA PHE A 55 11.42 3.67 2.53
C PHE A 55 11.49 3.22 1.07
N MET A 56 12.66 3.37 0.45
CA MET A 56 12.99 2.82 -0.85
C MET A 56 14.20 1.91 -0.71
N LEU A 57 14.02 0.64 -1.05
CA LEU A 57 15.05 -0.40 -1.04
C LEU A 57 15.45 -0.71 -2.48
N ASP A 58 16.75 -0.85 -2.73
CA ASP A 58 17.26 -1.44 -3.97
C ASP A 58 17.15 -2.97 -3.90
N LYS A 59 16.81 -3.63 -5.01
CA LYS A 59 16.69 -5.08 -5.08
C LYS A 59 17.99 -5.80 -5.47
N LYS A 60 18.91 -5.09 -6.11
CA LYS A 60 20.18 -5.59 -6.65
C LYS A 60 21.33 -5.26 -5.72
N GLU A 61 21.29 -4.08 -5.12
CA GLU A 61 22.32 -3.57 -4.22
C GLU A 61 21.89 -3.73 -2.76
N ASN A 62 22.85 -3.99 -1.87
CA ASN A 62 22.60 -4.12 -0.44
C ASN A 62 22.76 -2.77 0.27
N ASP A 63 22.33 -1.71 -0.40
CA ASP A 63 22.43 -0.34 0.08
C ASP A 63 21.44 -0.08 1.23
N PRO A 64 21.78 0.82 2.16
CA PRO A 64 20.83 1.24 3.18
C PRO A 64 19.58 1.86 2.53
N PRO A 65 18.38 1.62 3.09
CA PRO A 65 17.15 2.15 2.52
C PRO A 65 17.16 3.68 2.51
N LYS A 66 16.80 4.29 1.38
CA LYS A 66 16.49 5.72 1.33
C LYS A 66 15.20 5.97 2.10
N THR A 67 15.21 6.92 3.03
CA THR A 67 14.03 7.30 3.83
C THR A 67 13.53 8.66 3.38
N MET A 68 12.29 8.73 2.92
CA MET A 68 11.62 9.96 2.48
C MET A 68 10.56 10.37 3.49
N VAL A 69 10.64 11.59 4.02
CA VAL A 69 9.68 12.10 5.02
C VAL A 69 8.42 12.59 4.32
N LEU A 70 7.25 12.09 4.73
CA LEU A 70 5.96 12.53 4.23
C LEU A 70 5.50 13.84 4.87
N LYS A 71 4.51 14.47 4.24
CA LYS A 71 3.99 15.78 4.65
C LYS A 71 3.43 15.83 6.07
N ASP A 72 2.91 14.71 6.57
CA ASP A 72 2.20 14.64 7.84
C ASP A 72 2.22 13.22 8.42
N ARG A 73 1.41 13.00 9.45
CA ARG A 73 1.24 11.74 10.19
C ARG A 73 0.24 10.77 9.54
N THR A 74 0.00 10.90 8.22
CA THR A 74 -0.94 10.03 7.50
C THR A 74 -0.62 8.56 7.74
N HIS A 75 -1.65 7.72 7.89
CA HIS A 75 -1.47 6.28 8.02
C HIS A 75 -0.74 5.68 6.81
N ALA A 76 -0.84 6.32 5.64
CA ALA A 76 -0.18 5.90 4.39
C ALA A 76 -0.48 4.45 4.01
N GLY A 77 -1.73 4.00 4.18
CA GLY A 77 -2.13 2.59 4.06
C GLY A 77 -1.94 1.94 2.69
N GLY A 78 -1.85 2.73 1.61
CA GLY A 78 -1.68 2.24 0.25
C GLY A 78 -0.55 2.93 -0.50
N LEU A 79 0.24 2.14 -1.22
CA LEU A 79 1.22 2.57 -2.21
C LEU A 79 1.02 1.87 -3.55
N VAL A 80 1.22 2.57 -4.66
CA VAL A 80 1.34 1.93 -5.97
C VAL A 80 2.24 2.75 -6.87
N TYR A 81 3.11 2.08 -7.61
CA TYR A 81 3.96 2.74 -8.60
C TYR A 81 3.23 2.78 -9.94
N ASP A 82 3.06 3.98 -10.47
CA ASP A 82 2.47 4.22 -11.78
C ASP A 82 3.59 4.37 -12.82
N LYS A 83 3.72 3.35 -13.68
CA LYS A 83 4.73 3.36 -14.75
C LYS A 83 4.40 4.37 -15.84
N ASN A 84 3.13 4.69 -16.08
CA ASN A 84 2.75 5.59 -17.16
C ASN A 84 3.03 7.04 -16.76
N ARG A 85 2.74 7.40 -15.51
CA ARG A 85 2.99 8.75 -14.96
C ARG A 85 4.34 8.92 -14.26
N GLN A 86 5.15 7.85 -14.22
CA GLN A 86 6.45 7.80 -13.55
C GLN A 86 6.40 8.36 -12.12
N CYS A 87 5.44 7.91 -11.31
CA CYS A 87 5.24 8.42 -9.96
C CYS A 87 4.83 7.32 -8.98
N LEU A 88 5.05 7.58 -7.70
CA LEU A 88 4.54 6.77 -6.60
C LEU A 88 3.29 7.44 -6.04
N TRP A 89 2.16 6.73 -6.07
CA TRP A 89 0.94 7.17 -5.43
C TRP A 89 0.88 6.66 -4.01
N VAL A 90 0.51 7.54 -3.08
CA VAL A 90 0.35 7.24 -1.66
C VAL A 90 -1.02 7.68 -1.15
N CYS A 91 -1.71 6.83 -0.39
CA CYS A 91 -2.90 7.23 0.35
C CYS A 91 -2.55 8.33 1.36
N SER A 92 -3.14 9.51 1.21
CA SER A 92 -2.76 10.70 1.98
C SER A 92 -3.94 11.29 2.76
N ALA A 93 -3.64 12.03 3.82
CA ALA A 93 -4.66 12.50 4.76
C ALA A 93 -5.53 13.61 4.17
N ALA A 94 -6.85 13.40 4.11
CA ALA A 94 -7.82 14.40 3.71
C ALA A 94 -8.97 14.48 4.72
N LYS A 95 -9.64 15.64 4.78
CA LYS A 95 -10.76 15.84 5.71
C LYS A 95 -12.05 15.38 5.06
N ASN A 96 -12.65 14.32 5.61
CA ASN A 96 -13.95 13.77 5.22
C ASN A 96 -14.03 13.23 3.77
N HIS A 97 -12.91 12.87 3.16
CA HIS A 97 -12.89 12.17 1.87
C HIS A 97 -11.62 11.34 1.70
N GLY A 98 -11.65 10.37 0.79
CA GLY A 98 -10.45 9.65 0.36
C GLY A 98 -9.54 10.53 -0.49
N ARG A 99 -8.23 10.34 -0.35
CA ARG A 99 -7.24 11.03 -1.19
C ARG A 99 -6.01 10.17 -1.41
N VAL A 100 -5.46 10.27 -2.61
CA VAL A 100 -4.11 9.80 -2.93
C VAL A 100 -3.29 10.95 -3.47
N SER A 101 -1.98 10.94 -3.22
CA SER A 101 -1.05 11.97 -3.68
C SER A 101 0.11 11.33 -4.44
N ALA A 102 0.51 11.97 -5.54
CA ALA A 102 1.62 11.52 -6.37
C ALA A 102 2.93 12.16 -5.91
N ILE A 103 3.97 11.34 -5.86
CA ILE A 103 5.37 11.75 -5.71
C ILE A 103 6.09 11.37 -6.99
N LEU A 104 6.69 12.33 -7.70
CA LEU A 104 7.35 12.03 -8.97
C LEU A 104 8.61 11.18 -8.75
N LYS A 105 8.93 10.33 -9.73
CA LYS A 105 10.17 9.53 -9.74
C LYS A 105 11.40 10.42 -9.60
N ASP A 106 11.43 11.56 -10.27
CA ASP A 106 12.58 12.48 -10.20
C ASP A 106 12.75 13.08 -8.81
N ASP A 107 11.65 13.42 -8.12
CA ASP A 107 11.70 13.85 -6.72
C ASP A 107 12.25 12.73 -5.82
N ILE A 108 11.82 11.48 -6.03
CA ILE A 108 12.29 10.31 -5.28
C ILE A 108 13.80 10.09 -5.47
N LEU A 109 14.27 10.13 -6.73
CA LEU A 109 15.68 9.90 -7.06
C LEU A 109 16.57 11.01 -6.53
N ASN A 110 16.14 12.26 -6.67
CA ASN A 110 16.89 13.43 -6.21
C ASN A 110 16.73 13.73 -4.72
N TYR A 111 15.80 13.06 -4.02
CA TYR A 111 15.59 13.28 -2.59
C TYR A 111 16.86 13.01 -1.79
N GLN A 112 17.29 14.02 -1.03
CA GLN A 112 18.39 13.95 -0.09
C GLN A 112 17.87 14.15 1.33
N TYR A 113 17.96 13.09 2.13
CA TYR A 113 17.49 13.10 3.52
C TYR A 113 18.31 14.04 4.41
N MET A 114 19.59 14.23 4.08
CA MET A 114 20.52 15.13 4.77
C MET A 114 21.01 16.20 3.79
N PRO A 115 21.22 17.45 4.24
CA PRO A 115 21.31 17.88 5.65
C PRO A 115 19.99 18.34 6.31
N ASN A 116 18.90 18.53 5.57
CA ASN A 116 17.74 19.29 6.06
C ASN A 116 16.48 18.46 6.38
N SER A 117 16.49 17.13 6.15
CA SER A 117 15.34 16.24 6.37
C SER A 117 14.02 16.82 5.83
N GLU A 118 14.04 17.21 4.55
CA GLU A 118 12.92 17.92 3.93
C GLU A 118 11.73 16.99 3.69
N ILE A 119 10.54 17.57 3.69
CA ILE A 119 9.31 16.86 3.31
C ILE A 119 9.35 16.61 1.81
N ILE A 120 9.12 15.36 1.39
CA ILE A 120 9.00 15.04 -0.02
C ILE A 120 7.72 15.68 -0.62
N PRO A 121 7.81 16.39 -1.76
CA PRO A 121 6.67 17.10 -2.31
C PRO A 121 5.61 16.14 -2.87
N TYR A 122 4.35 16.57 -2.79
CA TYR A 122 3.25 15.96 -3.53
C TYR A 122 2.98 16.79 -4.77
N TYR A 123 3.24 16.22 -5.94
CA TYR A 123 3.07 16.89 -7.23
C TYR A 123 1.58 17.08 -7.57
N HIS A 124 0.79 16.04 -7.35
CA HIS A 124 -0.64 16.03 -7.66
C HIS A 124 -1.41 15.25 -6.59
N SER A 125 -2.72 15.48 -6.48
CA SER A 125 -3.59 14.68 -5.60
C SER A 125 -4.95 14.45 -6.24
N VAL A 126 -5.45 13.23 -6.09
CA VAL A 126 -6.77 12.80 -6.54
C VAL A 126 -7.63 12.56 -5.31
N ASN A 127 -8.82 13.16 -5.29
CA ASN A 127 -9.80 12.99 -4.22
C ASN A 127 -10.88 11.99 -4.64
N PHE A 128 -11.39 11.24 -3.67
CA PHE A 128 -12.52 10.32 -3.78
C PHE A 128 -13.61 10.77 -2.80
N PRO A 129 -14.49 11.71 -3.19
CA PRO A 129 -15.48 12.32 -2.29
C PRO A 129 -16.52 11.34 -1.74
N THR A 130 -16.73 10.22 -2.43
CA THR A 130 -17.74 9.20 -2.10
C THR A 130 -17.31 8.24 -0.98
N ILE A 131 -16.03 8.24 -0.59
CA ILE A 131 -15.50 7.44 0.51
C ILE A 131 -14.88 8.34 1.58
N PRO A 132 -14.97 8.01 2.88
CA PRO A 132 -14.47 8.86 3.95
C PRO A 132 -12.93 8.94 4.00
N GLN A 133 -12.25 7.90 3.51
CA GLN A 133 -10.80 7.78 3.45
C GLN A 133 -10.40 6.73 2.41
N ALA A 134 -9.30 6.94 1.68
CA ALA A 134 -8.65 5.91 0.89
C ALA A 134 -7.70 5.13 1.83
N SER A 135 -8.04 3.88 2.12
CA SER A 135 -7.22 3.00 2.98
C SER A 135 -6.14 2.29 2.19
N PHE A 136 -6.42 1.96 0.92
CA PHE A 136 -5.47 1.41 -0.02
C PHE A 136 -5.75 1.88 -1.45
N ILE A 137 -4.78 1.70 -2.33
CA ILE A 137 -4.86 2.06 -3.75
C ILE A 137 -4.15 1.00 -4.58
N THR A 138 -4.65 0.75 -5.79
CA THR A 138 -3.93 0.00 -6.83
C THR A 138 -4.32 0.53 -8.21
N ILE A 139 -3.59 0.09 -9.23
CA ILE A 139 -3.79 0.48 -10.63
C ILE A 139 -3.95 -0.78 -11.47
N LYS A 140 -4.95 -0.80 -12.33
CA LYS A 140 -5.07 -1.76 -13.44
C LYS A 140 -5.35 -0.97 -14.70
N GLU A 141 -4.56 -1.22 -15.75
CA GLU A 141 -4.63 -0.46 -17.01
C GLU A 141 -4.50 1.05 -16.70
N ASN A 142 -5.50 1.85 -17.05
CA ASN A 142 -5.53 3.29 -16.78
C ASN A 142 -6.57 3.68 -15.72
N SER A 143 -6.91 2.76 -14.81
CA SER A 143 -7.89 2.99 -13.74
C SER A 143 -7.28 2.80 -12.35
N PHE A 144 -7.60 3.74 -11.46
CA PHE A 144 -7.44 3.61 -10.02
C PHE A 144 -8.51 2.75 -9.42
N PHE A 145 -8.13 2.01 -8.38
CA PHE A 145 -9.01 1.26 -7.50
C PHE A 145 -8.69 1.67 -6.06
N ALA A 146 -9.39 2.70 -5.56
CA ALA A 146 -9.20 3.24 -4.21
C ALA A 146 -10.19 2.60 -3.24
N GLY A 147 -9.69 1.87 -2.25
CA GLY A 147 -10.52 1.07 -1.36
C GLY A 147 -10.58 1.55 0.07
N THR A 148 -11.62 1.12 0.78
CA THR A 148 -11.86 1.41 2.19
C THR A 148 -11.66 0.19 3.08
N PHE A 149 -11.13 0.42 4.28
CA PHE A 149 -11.15 -0.55 5.37
C PHE A 149 -12.38 -0.32 6.26
N ASP A 150 -13.21 -1.36 6.44
CA ASP A 150 -14.29 -1.37 7.44
C ASP A 150 -14.21 -2.62 8.33
N LYS A 151 -14.27 -2.42 9.65
CA LYS A 151 -14.13 -3.49 10.66
C LYS A 151 -15.33 -4.44 10.71
N THR A 152 -16.51 -3.95 10.33
CA THR A 152 -17.82 -4.55 10.62
C THR A 152 -18.62 -4.89 9.37
N LYS A 153 -18.69 -3.96 8.42
CA LYS A 153 -19.42 -4.05 7.16
C LYS A 153 -18.45 -4.35 6.02
N ASN A 154 -18.99 -4.75 4.88
CA ASN A 154 -18.22 -4.82 3.65
C ASN A 154 -17.61 -3.46 3.32
N GLY A 155 -16.38 -3.48 2.80
CA GLY A 155 -15.74 -2.27 2.29
C GLY A 155 -16.23 -1.96 0.87
N VAL A 156 -15.74 -0.86 0.33
CA VAL A 156 -15.98 -0.47 -1.06
C VAL A 156 -14.68 -0.10 -1.75
N VAL A 157 -14.62 -0.29 -3.05
CA VAL A 157 -13.58 0.26 -3.94
C VAL A 157 -14.24 1.20 -4.91
N ILE A 158 -13.70 2.41 -5.04
CA ILE A 158 -14.04 3.35 -6.09
C ILE A 158 -13.07 3.15 -7.24
N LYS A 159 -13.61 2.81 -8.40
CA LYS A 159 -12.85 2.76 -9.65
C LYS A 159 -13.00 4.09 -10.38
N MET A 160 -11.87 4.73 -10.64
CA MET A 160 -11.80 6.00 -11.36
C MET A 160 -10.82 5.84 -12.52
N THR A 161 -11.20 6.28 -13.71
CA THR A 161 -10.40 6.11 -14.93
C THR A 161 -9.83 7.45 -15.39
N PHE A 162 -8.54 7.46 -15.74
CA PHE A 162 -7.92 8.66 -16.30
C PHE A 162 -8.27 8.84 -17.77
N GLU A 163 -8.30 10.09 -18.23
CA GLU A 163 -8.58 10.39 -19.64
C GLU A 163 -7.47 9.89 -20.57
N LYS A 164 -6.21 10.03 -20.13
CA LYS A 164 -5.01 9.61 -20.85
C LYS A 164 -4.04 8.95 -19.88
N GLU A 165 -3.24 8.01 -20.38
CA GLU A 165 -2.33 7.22 -19.55
C GLU A 165 -1.24 8.03 -18.84
N GLU A 166 -0.76 9.08 -19.49
CA GLU A 166 0.36 9.91 -18.98
C GLU A 166 -0.11 11.16 -18.23
N ASP A 167 -1.41 11.47 -18.30
CA ASP A 167 -1.97 12.68 -17.69
C ASP A 167 -2.55 12.38 -16.29
N PHE A 168 -2.45 13.36 -15.41
CA PHE A 168 -3.04 13.34 -14.07
C PHE A 168 -4.54 13.69 -14.08
N THR A 169 -5.08 14.14 -15.21
CA THR A 169 -6.49 14.46 -15.40
C THR A 169 -7.37 13.19 -15.35
N ASN A 170 -8.28 13.17 -14.37
CA ASN A 170 -9.28 12.13 -14.21
C ASN A 170 -10.57 12.48 -14.97
N ASN A 171 -11.31 11.46 -15.41
CA ASN A 171 -12.65 11.66 -15.94
C ASN A 171 -13.64 11.76 -14.77
N ASP A 172 -14.19 12.95 -14.54
CA ASP A 172 -15.11 13.25 -13.43
C ASP A 172 -16.46 12.50 -13.50
N ASN A 173 -16.76 11.78 -14.59
CA ASN A 173 -18.12 11.28 -14.85
C ASN A 173 -18.38 9.80 -14.52
N LEU A 174 -17.40 8.98 -14.09
CA LEU A 174 -17.64 7.56 -13.81
C LEU A 174 -16.81 7.02 -12.64
N ASP A 175 -17.30 7.24 -11.42
CA ASP A 175 -16.91 6.45 -10.26
C ASP A 175 -17.76 5.17 -10.21
N GLU A 176 -17.20 4.03 -10.62
CA GLU A 176 -17.84 2.73 -10.40
C GLU A 176 -17.54 2.27 -8.96
N THR A 177 -18.57 1.83 -8.23
CA THR A 177 -18.39 1.28 -6.88
C THR A 177 -18.39 -0.24 -6.91
N ILE A 178 -17.38 -0.86 -6.29
CA ILE A 178 -17.24 -2.31 -6.17
C ILE A 178 -17.34 -2.70 -4.70
N ASP A 179 -18.27 -3.58 -4.36
CA ASP A 179 -18.38 -4.16 -3.01
C ASP A 179 -17.23 -5.13 -2.77
N ILE A 180 -16.51 -4.97 -1.65
CA ILE A 180 -15.41 -5.86 -1.25
C ILE A 180 -15.65 -6.47 0.13
N PRO A 181 -14.97 -7.59 0.48
CA PRO A 181 -15.07 -8.14 1.82
C PRO A 181 -14.68 -7.12 2.89
N LYS A 182 -15.31 -7.21 4.06
CA LYS A 182 -14.90 -6.43 5.24
C LYS A 182 -13.43 -6.64 5.58
N ARG A 183 -12.83 -5.64 6.25
CA ARG A 183 -11.44 -5.65 6.73
C ARG A 183 -10.42 -5.89 5.60
N ALA A 184 -10.77 -5.45 4.39
CA ALA A 184 -9.86 -5.49 3.27
C ALA A 184 -8.73 -4.49 3.50
N GLN A 185 -7.51 -4.92 3.23
CA GLN A 185 -6.30 -4.10 3.41
C GLN A 185 -5.68 -3.68 2.08
N SER A 186 -5.94 -4.42 1.00
CA SER A 186 -5.39 -4.14 -0.33
C SER A 186 -6.13 -4.89 -1.42
N MET A 187 -6.02 -4.38 -2.64
CA MET A 187 -6.38 -5.04 -3.88
C MET A 187 -5.16 -5.11 -4.80
N ALA A 188 -5.00 -6.20 -5.54
CA ALA A 188 -3.97 -6.35 -6.57
C ALA A 188 -4.50 -7.21 -7.73
N PHE A 189 -3.84 -7.12 -8.88
CA PHE A 189 -4.26 -7.82 -10.09
C PHE A 189 -3.13 -8.69 -10.64
N TYR A 190 -3.48 -9.86 -11.15
CA TYR A 190 -2.55 -10.73 -11.87
C TYR A 190 -3.30 -11.50 -12.95
N LYS A 191 -2.95 -11.27 -14.23
CA LYS A 191 -3.68 -11.81 -15.38
C LYS A 191 -5.19 -11.54 -15.23
N GLU A 192 -6.02 -12.59 -15.29
CA GLU A 192 -7.48 -12.53 -15.16
C GLU A 192 -7.98 -12.51 -13.70
N TYR A 193 -7.08 -12.41 -12.72
CA TYR A 193 -7.42 -12.50 -11.31
C TYR A 193 -7.34 -11.15 -10.59
N CYS A 194 -8.32 -10.95 -9.71
CA CYS A 194 -8.32 -9.91 -8.69
C CYS A 194 -8.05 -10.56 -7.33
N LEU A 195 -7.07 -10.02 -6.60
CA LEU A 195 -6.64 -10.47 -5.29
C LEU A 195 -7.01 -9.43 -4.25
N ILE A 196 -7.66 -9.82 -3.15
CA ILE A 196 -7.97 -8.94 -2.02
C ILE A 196 -7.39 -9.51 -0.74
N SER A 197 -6.53 -8.75 -0.06
CA SER A 197 -6.07 -9.10 1.29
C SER A 197 -7.09 -8.69 2.34
N GLN A 198 -7.27 -9.54 3.36
CA GLN A 198 -8.08 -9.27 4.55
C GLN A 198 -7.26 -9.52 5.80
N SER A 199 -7.28 -8.58 6.74
CA SER A 199 -6.56 -8.69 8.00
C SER A 199 -7.24 -7.91 9.12
N PHE A 200 -7.17 -8.43 10.34
CA PHE A 200 -7.57 -7.67 11.53
C PHE A 200 -6.99 -8.29 12.79
N GLY A 201 -5.91 -7.68 13.31
CA GLY A 201 -5.31 -8.07 14.57
C GLY A 201 -4.54 -9.40 14.50
N PRO A 202 -4.40 -10.11 15.63
CA PRO A 202 -3.47 -11.24 15.78
C PRO A 202 -3.97 -12.56 15.19
N VAL A 203 -5.13 -12.58 14.53
CA VAL A 203 -5.64 -13.78 13.85
C VAL A 203 -5.11 -13.88 12.43
N SER A 204 -5.04 -15.11 11.89
CA SER A 204 -4.59 -15.33 10.52
C SER A 204 -5.33 -14.46 9.52
N SER A 205 -4.54 -13.78 8.69
CA SER A 205 -5.04 -13.00 7.56
C SER A 205 -5.37 -13.92 6.38
N LYS A 206 -6.02 -13.36 5.36
CA LYS A 206 -6.46 -14.09 4.17
C LYS A 206 -6.18 -13.30 2.90
N ILE A 207 -5.99 -13.99 1.80
CA ILE A 207 -6.02 -13.43 0.46
C ILE A 207 -7.13 -14.16 -0.31
N TYR A 208 -8.12 -13.41 -0.76
CA TYR A 208 -9.21 -13.88 -1.59
C TYR A 208 -8.85 -13.72 -3.06
N ILE A 209 -9.10 -14.75 -3.86
CA ILE A 209 -8.90 -14.74 -5.31
C ILE A 209 -10.26 -14.72 -6.01
N PHE A 210 -10.43 -13.77 -6.92
CA PHE A 210 -11.63 -13.58 -7.72
C PHE A 210 -11.28 -13.54 -9.22
N SER A 211 -12.23 -13.90 -10.09
CA SER A 211 -12.08 -13.70 -11.54
C SER A 211 -12.40 -12.27 -11.96
N ASN A 212 -11.97 -11.89 -13.18
CA ASN A 212 -12.42 -10.67 -13.84
C ASN A 212 -13.95 -10.63 -14.04
N GLU A 213 -14.63 -11.76 -14.25
CA GLU A 213 -16.10 -11.79 -14.31
C GLU A 213 -16.74 -11.33 -12.99
N GLN A 214 -16.20 -11.79 -11.85
CA GLN A 214 -16.66 -11.37 -10.54
C GLN A 214 -16.37 -9.88 -10.30
N LEU A 215 -15.22 -9.39 -10.75
CA LEU A 215 -14.87 -7.97 -10.70
C LEU A 215 -15.87 -7.13 -11.51
N SER A 216 -16.15 -7.53 -12.75
CA SER A 216 -17.09 -6.85 -13.66
C SER A 216 -18.53 -6.86 -13.14
N SER A 217 -18.91 -7.83 -12.29
CA SER A 217 -20.21 -7.82 -11.62
C SER A 217 -20.37 -6.73 -10.56
N GLY A 218 -19.28 -6.04 -10.18
CA GLY A 218 -19.28 -5.00 -9.16
C GLY A 218 -19.35 -5.53 -7.71
N LYS A 219 -19.26 -6.85 -7.50
CA LYS A 219 -19.40 -7.45 -6.17
C LYS A 219 -18.46 -8.63 -5.92
N LEU A 220 -17.51 -8.42 -5.02
CA LEU A 220 -16.51 -9.41 -4.62
C LEU A 220 -16.88 -10.03 -3.27
N ASN A 221 -17.66 -11.12 -3.31
CA ASN A 221 -18.14 -11.80 -2.12
C ASN A 221 -17.16 -12.89 -1.65
N SER A 222 -16.62 -12.75 -0.44
CA SER A 222 -15.72 -13.74 0.18
C SER A 222 -16.20 -15.20 0.18
N LYS A 223 -17.53 -15.45 0.13
CA LYS A 223 -18.11 -16.81 0.07
C LYS A 223 -18.01 -17.46 -1.31
N THR A 224 -17.89 -16.64 -2.37
CA THR A 224 -17.80 -17.09 -3.76
C THR A 224 -16.41 -16.90 -4.33
N ALA A 225 -15.42 -16.56 -3.50
CA ALA A 225 -14.03 -16.47 -3.93
C ALA A 225 -13.58 -17.82 -4.53
N LEU A 226 -12.86 -17.77 -5.64
CA LEU A 226 -12.34 -18.95 -6.33
C LEU A 226 -11.36 -19.74 -5.46
N LYS A 227 -10.54 -19.00 -4.69
CA LYS A 227 -9.55 -19.54 -3.77
C LYS A 227 -9.40 -18.61 -2.57
N ILE A 228 -9.12 -19.18 -1.41
CA ILE A 228 -8.80 -18.44 -0.19
C ILE A 228 -7.47 -18.97 0.33
N ILE A 229 -6.47 -18.09 0.35
CA ILE A 229 -5.13 -18.40 0.86
C ILE A 229 -5.03 -17.84 2.27
N LYS A 230 -4.61 -18.65 3.24
CA LYS A 230 -4.32 -18.19 4.60
C LYS A 230 -2.91 -17.64 4.67
N THR A 231 -2.73 -16.53 5.37
CA THR A 231 -1.43 -15.91 5.62
C THR A 231 -1.24 -15.66 7.12
N PRO A 232 -0.01 -15.36 7.57
CA PRO A 232 0.24 -14.90 8.93
C PRO A 232 -0.61 -13.67 9.29
N PRO A 233 -0.83 -13.40 10.59
CA PRO A 233 -1.59 -12.24 11.05
C PRO A 233 -0.96 -10.91 10.62
N TYR A 234 -1.75 -9.83 10.68
CA TYR A 234 -1.29 -8.46 10.42
C TYR A 234 -0.77 -8.24 9.00
N LEU A 235 -1.35 -8.91 8.00
CA LEU A 235 -1.15 -8.58 6.59
C LEU A 235 -1.68 -7.17 6.31
N GLU A 236 -0.84 -6.29 5.78
CA GLU A 236 -1.24 -4.97 5.32
C GLU A 236 -1.44 -5.02 3.80
N GLN A 237 -0.50 -4.46 3.03
CA GLN A 237 -0.62 -4.42 1.58
C GLN A 237 -0.07 -5.67 0.86
N ILE A 238 -0.71 -6.01 -0.26
CA ILE A 238 -0.18 -6.93 -1.27
C ILE A 238 0.07 -6.18 -2.58
N ALA A 239 1.15 -6.51 -3.28
CA ALA A 239 1.51 -5.91 -4.56
C ALA A 239 1.97 -7.00 -5.54
N VAL A 240 1.58 -6.90 -6.80
CA VAL A 240 2.01 -7.83 -7.85
C VAL A 240 3.08 -7.15 -8.70
N TYR A 241 4.18 -7.86 -8.94
CA TYR A 241 5.19 -7.49 -9.92
C TYR A 241 5.66 -8.74 -10.66
N ASP A 242 5.57 -8.73 -11.98
CA ASP A 242 5.71 -9.89 -12.85
C ASP A 242 4.86 -11.08 -12.37
N ALA A 243 5.48 -12.25 -12.17
CA ALA A 243 4.82 -13.47 -11.70
C ALA A 243 4.80 -13.61 -10.16
N HIS A 244 5.09 -12.55 -9.41
CA HIS A 244 5.24 -12.61 -7.96
C HIS A 244 4.25 -11.70 -7.21
N LEU A 245 3.67 -12.26 -6.15
CA LEU A 245 2.88 -11.52 -5.16
C LEU A 245 3.76 -11.20 -3.96
N TYR A 246 3.99 -9.93 -3.71
CA TYR A 246 4.71 -9.43 -2.55
C TYR A 246 3.69 -9.05 -1.47
N ALA A 247 3.99 -9.42 -0.22
CA ALA A 247 3.13 -9.17 0.93
C ALA A 247 3.95 -8.54 2.06
N ILE A 248 3.43 -7.46 2.65
CA ILE A 248 4.02 -6.81 3.82
C ILE A 248 3.11 -6.96 5.04
N PHE A 249 3.72 -7.09 6.22
CA PHE A 249 3.01 -7.33 7.48
C PHE A 249 3.46 -6.32 8.54
N GLU A 250 2.52 -5.77 9.32
CA GLU A 250 2.85 -4.89 10.45
C GLU A 250 3.25 -5.66 11.72
N SER A 251 3.12 -6.99 11.71
CA SER A 251 3.43 -7.85 12.87
C SER A 251 4.85 -7.67 13.39
N GLY A 252 5.82 -7.29 12.55
CA GLY A 252 7.19 -7.00 12.97
C GLY A 252 7.35 -5.71 13.77
N ALA A 253 6.41 -4.76 13.72
CA ALA A 253 6.55 -3.48 14.40
C ALA A 253 6.42 -3.61 15.92
N ARG A 254 7.05 -2.71 16.67
CA ARG A 254 7.14 -2.73 18.14
C ARG A 254 5.78 -2.98 18.82
N ASN A 255 4.73 -2.31 18.33
CA ASN A 255 3.39 -2.35 18.89
C ASN A 255 2.60 -3.65 18.59
N TYR A 256 3.10 -4.51 17.70
CA TYR A 256 2.42 -5.74 17.28
C TYR A 256 3.24 -7.01 17.49
N ARG A 257 4.57 -6.93 17.53
CA ARG A 257 5.48 -8.08 17.59
C ARG A 257 5.22 -9.04 18.75
N LYS A 258 4.81 -8.52 19.91
CA LYS A 258 4.51 -9.34 21.10
C LYS A 258 3.09 -9.91 21.10
N LYS A 259 2.23 -9.52 20.15
CA LYS A 259 0.82 -9.95 20.07
C LYS A 259 0.63 -11.26 19.29
N THR A 260 1.67 -11.75 18.62
CA THR A 260 1.65 -13.00 17.86
C THR A 260 3.01 -13.70 17.89
N ALA A 261 3.02 -15.03 17.90
CA ALA A 261 4.25 -15.82 17.75
C ALA A 261 4.72 -15.90 16.28
N ASN A 262 3.85 -15.58 15.32
CA ASN A 262 4.11 -15.67 13.88
C ASN A 262 4.40 -14.29 13.27
N PHE A 263 5.17 -13.45 13.96
CA PHE A 263 5.51 -12.14 13.43
C PHE A 263 6.50 -12.27 12.26
N LEU A 264 6.41 -11.34 11.32
CA LEU A 264 7.28 -11.26 10.16
C LEU A 264 8.04 -9.94 10.17
N MET A 265 9.33 -10.00 9.86
CA MET A 265 10.22 -8.84 9.75
C MET A 265 10.68 -8.61 8.30
N GLU A 266 10.14 -9.38 7.37
CA GLU A 266 10.53 -9.41 5.97
C GLU A 266 9.28 -9.33 5.09
N ILE A 267 9.45 -8.74 3.91
CA ILE A 267 8.51 -8.87 2.81
C ILE A 267 8.60 -10.30 2.28
N ILE A 268 7.44 -10.93 2.14
CA ILE A 268 7.33 -12.28 1.60
C ILE A 268 6.88 -12.20 0.15
N ALA A 269 7.61 -12.87 -0.74
CA ALA A 269 7.25 -12.98 -2.15
C ALA A 269 6.79 -14.41 -2.47
N PHE A 270 5.62 -14.53 -3.08
CA PHE A 270 5.03 -15.80 -3.51
C PHE A 270 5.01 -15.88 -5.03
N HIS A 271 5.41 -17.03 -5.59
CA HIS A 271 5.28 -17.30 -7.02
C HIS A 271 3.80 -17.57 -7.36
N LEU A 272 3.18 -16.66 -8.13
CA LEU A 272 1.74 -16.70 -8.41
C LEU A 272 1.30 -17.91 -9.25
N PRO A 273 2.01 -18.34 -10.30
CA PRO A 273 1.66 -19.57 -11.03
C PRO A 273 1.53 -20.78 -10.11
N THR A 274 2.49 -20.95 -9.18
CA THR A 274 2.44 -22.02 -8.17
C THR A 274 1.30 -21.82 -7.18
N LEU A 275 1.09 -20.59 -6.71
CA LEU A 275 0.06 -20.28 -5.71
C LEU A 275 -1.37 -20.44 -6.26
N LEU A 276 -1.55 -20.24 -7.56
CA LEU A 276 -2.84 -20.26 -8.25
C LEU A 276 -3.07 -21.54 -9.07
N ASP A 277 -2.12 -22.47 -9.08
CA ASP A 277 -2.15 -23.71 -9.86
C ASP A 277 -2.34 -23.45 -11.37
N ILE A 278 -1.65 -22.42 -11.89
CA ILE A 278 -1.71 -22.01 -13.31
C ILE A 278 -0.47 -22.57 -14.04
N VAL A 279 -0.70 -23.17 -15.21
CA VAL A 279 0.39 -23.56 -16.12
C VAL A 279 0.91 -22.31 -16.83
N GLU A 280 2.23 -22.11 -16.84
CA GLU A 280 2.89 -20.97 -17.50
C GLU A 280 2.64 -20.91 -19.01
#